data_AF-A0AAP0RZH2-F1
#
_entry.id   AF-A0AAP0RZH2-F1
#
_cell.length_a   1.000
_cell.length_b   1.000
_cell.length_c   1.000
_cell.angle_alpha   90.00
_cell.angle_beta   90.00
_cell.angle_gamma   90.00
#
_symmetry.space_group_name_H-M   'P 1'
#
loop_
_entity.id
_entity.type
_entity.pdbx_description
1 polymer ?
#
loop_
_entity_poly.entity_id
_entity_poly.type
_entity_poly.pdbx_seq_one_letter_code
_entity_poly.pdbx_strand_id
1 'polypeptide(L)'
;MPMFDDMESKYTFRKKQPCPWWLRSLFRFMFGYGCFFVAVAIPFLGSLAGLIGGIALPVTLAYPCFMWLKIKKPKMYSGMWWLNWGLGVVGMALSGILIAAGVYVVIDTGIEVSFFKPH
;
A
#
# COMPACT_ATOMS: atom_id res chain seq x y z
N MET A 1 1.57 15.41 -1.99
CA MET A 1 1.03 14.28 -1.20
C MET A 1 0.16 13.49 -2.15
N PRO A 2 0.62 12.34 -2.65
CA PRO A 2 0.10 11.73 -3.88
C PRO A 2 -1.41 11.50 -3.85
N MET A 3 -1.96 11.19 -2.68
CA MET A 3 -3.40 10.97 -2.53
C MET A 3 -4.23 12.26 -2.65
N PHE A 4 -3.78 13.37 -2.07
CA PHE A 4 -4.48 14.66 -2.22
C PHE A 4 -4.31 15.22 -3.63
N ASP A 5 -3.14 15.04 -4.24
CA ASP A 5 -2.87 15.45 -5.62
C ASP A 5 -3.75 14.64 -6.61
N ASP A 6 -3.96 13.34 -6.37
CA ASP A 6 -4.87 12.50 -7.16
C ASP A 6 -6.35 12.89 -7.00
N MET A 7 -6.77 13.22 -5.77
CA MET A 7 -8.13 13.72 -5.50
C MET A 7 -8.38 15.08 -6.17
N GLU A 8 -7.42 16.00 -6.10
CA GLU A 8 -7.47 17.29 -6.77
C GLU A 8 -7.44 17.13 -8.30
N SER A 9 -6.65 16.18 -8.82
CA SER A 9 -6.60 15.85 -10.25
C SER A 9 -7.93 15.30 -10.76
N LYS A 10 -8.57 14.40 -10.02
CA LYS A 10 -9.91 13.89 -10.36
C LYS A 10 -10.97 14.99 -10.35
N TYR A 11 -10.90 15.89 -9.37
CA TYR A 11 -11.81 17.03 -9.32
C TYR A 11 -11.61 17.97 -10.50
N THR A 12 -10.38 18.38 -10.77
CA THR A 12 -10.04 19.28 -11.89
C THR A 12 -10.38 18.66 -13.24
N PHE A 13 -10.20 17.36 -13.41
CA PHE A 13 -10.62 16.62 -14.62
C PHE A 13 -12.13 16.68 -14.85
N ARG A 14 -12.94 16.54 -13.78
CA ARG A 14 -14.40 16.49 -13.88
C ARG A 14 -15.05 17.87 -13.95
N LYS A 15 -14.54 18.83 -13.18
CA LYS A 15 -15.09 20.20 -13.04
C LYS A 15 -14.41 21.22 -13.96
N LYS A 16 -13.27 20.89 -14.58
CA LYS A 16 -12.45 21.79 -15.43
C LYS A 16 -12.13 23.15 -14.79
N GLN A 17 -12.12 23.22 -13.46
CA GLN A 17 -11.86 24.42 -12.70
C GLN A 17 -10.81 24.16 -11.62
N PRO A 18 -10.01 25.17 -11.24
CA PRO A 18 -9.03 25.02 -10.16
C PRO A 18 -9.76 24.68 -8.85
N CYS A 19 -9.19 23.78 -8.05
CA CYS A 19 -9.70 23.46 -6.73
C CYS A 19 -9.68 24.72 -5.85
N PRO A 20 -10.84 25.22 -5.37
CA PRO A 20 -10.87 26.36 -4.46
C PRO A 20 -10.26 25.99 -3.11
N TRP A 21 -9.67 26.98 -2.42
CA TRP A 21 -8.96 26.78 -1.15
C TRP A 21 -9.82 26.11 -0.08
N TRP A 22 -11.11 26.44 -0.02
CA TRP A 22 -12.06 25.80 0.91
C TRP A 22 -12.26 24.31 0.62
N LEU A 23 -12.34 23.92 -0.67
CA LEU A 23 -12.48 22.52 -1.06
C LEU A 23 -11.23 21.71 -0.72
N ARG A 24 -10.05 22.32 -0.85
CA ARG A 24 -8.78 21.72 -0.43
C ARG A 24 -8.76 21.43 1.06
N SER A 25 -9.20 22.40 1.87
CA SER A 25 -9.36 22.20 3.32
C SER A 25 -10.39 21.10 3.62
N LEU A 26 -11.53 21.07 2.91
CA LEU A 26 -12.54 20.03 3.09
C LEU A 26 -11.99 18.63 2.81
N PHE A 27 -11.25 18.42 1.71
CA PHE A 27 -10.62 17.13 1.42
C PHE A 27 -9.64 16.70 2.52
N ARG A 28 -8.88 17.65 3.07
CA ARG A 28 -7.95 17.41 4.18
C ARG A 28 -8.68 16.98 5.45
N PHE A 29 -9.74 17.70 5.82
CA PHE A 29 -10.54 17.42 7.00
C PHE A 29 -11.30 16.10 6.87
N MET A 30 -11.96 15.86 5.73
CA MET A 30 -12.70 14.62 5.49
C MET A 30 -11.78 13.40 5.53
N PHE A 31 -10.61 13.47 4.90
CA PHE A 31 -9.67 12.36 4.93
C PHE A 31 -9.10 12.13 6.32
N GLY A 32 -8.64 13.20 7.00
CA GLY A 32 -8.10 13.10 8.35
C GLY A 32 -9.13 12.57 9.36
N TYR A 33 -10.35 13.10 9.33
CA TYR A 33 -11.45 12.63 10.17
C TYR A 33 -11.85 11.18 9.84
N GLY A 34 -11.89 10.82 8.55
CA GLY A 34 -12.15 9.45 8.12
C GLY A 34 -11.10 8.45 8.65
N CYS A 35 -9.81 8.78 8.53
CA CYS A 35 -8.74 7.97 9.10
C CYS A 35 -8.85 7.84 10.63
N PHE A 36 -9.15 8.94 11.34
CA PHE A 36 -9.35 8.93 12.78
C PHE A 36 -10.54 8.05 13.19
N PHE A 37 -11.67 8.18 12.48
CA PHE A 37 -12.86 7.38 12.74
C PHE A 37 -12.60 5.89 12.51
N VAL A 38 -11.91 5.53 11.42
CA VAL A 38 -11.54 4.14 11.12
C VAL A 38 -10.57 3.60 12.18
N ALA A 39 -9.60 4.39 12.64
CA ALA A 39 -8.66 3.99 13.68
C ALA A 39 -9.36 3.69 15.02
N VAL A 40 -10.36 4.50 15.40
CA VAL A 40 -11.14 4.30 16.64
C VAL A 40 -12.17 3.18 16.49
N ALA A 41 -12.83 3.06 15.34
CA ALA A 41 -13.86 2.06 15.11
C ALA A 41 -13.28 0.65 14.92
N ILE A 42 -12.06 0.54 14.37
CA ILE A 42 -11.45 -0.71 13.96
C ILE A 42 -10.02 -0.82 14.52
N PRO A 43 -9.86 -1.08 15.83
CA PRO A 43 -8.54 -1.13 16.46
C PRO A 43 -7.64 -2.27 15.91
N PHE A 44 -8.24 -3.30 15.28
CA PHE A 44 -7.51 -4.41 14.65
C PHE A 44 -6.89 -4.07 13.27
N LEU A 45 -7.04 -2.85 12.75
CA LEU A 45 -6.43 -2.43 11.48
C LEU A 45 -4.90 -2.57 11.51
N GLY A 46 -4.28 -2.42 12.68
CA GLY A 46 -2.84 -2.63 12.87
C GLY A 46 -2.41 -4.05 12.52
N SER A 47 -3.18 -5.05 12.93
CA SER A 47 -2.96 -6.47 12.58
C SER A 47 -3.13 -6.73 11.08
N LEU A 48 -4.02 -6.00 10.41
CA LEU A 48 -4.23 -6.07 8.96
C LEU A 48 -3.16 -5.31 8.16
N ALA A 49 -2.42 -4.40 8.78
CA ALA A 49 -1.39 -3.62 8.09
C ALA A 49 -0.28 -4.51 7.50
N GLY A 50 0.07 -5.61 8.19
CA GLY A 50 1.01 -6.61 7.68
C GLY A 50 0.53 -7.31 6.40
N LEU A 51 -0.77 -7.62 6.32
CA LEU A 51 -1.40 -8.20 5.12
C LEU A 51 -1.42 -7.21 3.96
N ILE A 52 -1.86 -5.98 4.22
CA ILE A 52 -1.94 -4.92 3.22
C ILE A 52 -0.53 -4.59 2.69
N GLY A 53 0.46 -4.49 3.59
CA GLY A 53 1.86 -4.33 3.25
C GLY A 53 2.39 -5.51 2.43
N GLY A 54 2.07 -6.74 2.85
CA GLY A 54 2.43 -7.96 2.14
C GLY A 54 1.97 -7.97 0.68
N ILE A 55 0.75 -7.50 0.39
CA ILE A 55 0.19 -7.42 -0.97
C ILE A 55 0.83 -6.29 -1.79
N ALA A 56 1.26 -5.20 -1.15
CA ALA A 56 1.90 -4.07 -1.83
C ALA A 56 3.36 -4.37 -2.23
N LEU A 57 4.06 -5.21 -1.48
CA LEU A 57 5.50 -5.48 -1.68
C LEU A 57 5.89 -6.06 -3.05
N PRO A 58 5.11 -6.96 -3.68
CA PRO A 58 5.37 -7.39 -5.05
C PRO A 58 5.33 -6.23 -6.03
N VAL A 59 4.44 -5.26 -5.82
CA VAL A 59 4.30 -4.09 -6.69
C VAL A 59 5.46 -3.12 -6.49
N THR A 60 5.97 -2.96 -5.26
CA THR A 60 7.04 -2.01 -4.97
C THR A 60 8.44 -2.57 -5.20
N LEU A 61 8.67 -3.86 -4.92
CA LEU A 61 9.99 -4.48 -4.98
C LEU A 61 10.17 -5.38 -6.20
N ALA A 62 9.22 -6.28 -6.46
CA ALA A 62 9.39 -7.29 -7.51
C ALA A 62 9.09 -6.73 -8.92
N TYR A 63 8.02 -5.93 -9.03
CA TYR A 63 7.57 -5.36 -10.29
C TYR A 63 8.63 -4.52 -11.02
N PRO A 64 9.32 -3.54 -10.41
CA PRO A 64 10.35 -2.76 -11.12
C PRO A 64 11.53 -3.62 -11.57
N CYS A 65 11.93 -4.63 -10.78
CA CYS A 65 13.00 -5.57 -11.14
C CYS A 65 12.64 -6.40 -12.38
N PHE A 66 11.44 -6.99 -12.40
CA PHE A 66 10.97 -7.76 -13.55
C PHE A 66 10.67 -6.88 -14.77
N MET A 67 10.11 -5.69 -14.58
CA MET A 67 9.87 -4.71 -15.63
C MET A 67 11.19 -4.28 -16.29
N TRP A 68 12.23 -4.01 -15.50
CA TRP A 68 13.55 -3.65 -16.02
C TRP A 68 14.16 -4.77 -16.87
N LEU A 69 14.07 -6.02 -16.42
CA LEU A 69 14.53 -7.20 -17.17
C LEU A 69 13.82 -7.33 -18.53
N LYS A 70 12.50 -7.06 -18.57
CA LYS A 70 11.72 -7.08 -19.82
C LYS A 70 12.08 -5.96 -20.79
N ILE A 71 12.33 -4.75 -20.28
CA ILE A 71 12.65 -3.58 -21.12
C ILE A 71 14.07 -3.65 -21.65
N LYS A 72 15.06 -3.91 -20.79
CA LYS A 72 16.48 -3.83 -21.17
C LYS A 72 17.02 -5.08 -21.85
N LYS A 73 16.35 -6.23 -21.70
CA LYS A 73 16.79 -7.54 -22.23
C LYS A 73 18.32 -7.73 -22.12
N PRO A 74 18.90 -7.61 -20.91
CA PRO A 74 20.34 -7.74 -20.74
C PRO A 74 20.80 -9.14 -21.14
N LYS A 75 22.08 -9.28 -21.50
CA LYS A 75 22.67 -10.60 -21.80
C LYS A 75 22.40 -11.56 -20.64
N MET A 76 21.85 -12.73 -20.97
CA MET A 76 21.66 -13.81 -19.99
C MET A 76 23.00 -14.07 -19.27
N TYR A 77 22.95 -14.17 -17.94
CA TYR A 77 24.11 -14.32 -17.04
C TYR A 77 25.00 -13.09 -16.80
N SER A 78 24.59 -11.90 -17.24
CA SER A 78 25.25 -10.67 -16.76
C SER A 78 25.00 -10.47 -15.26
N GLY A 79 25.97 -9.90 -14.52
CA GLY A 79 25.82 -9.63 -13.08
C GLY A 79 24.56 -8.81 -12.75
N MET A 80 24.20 -7.84 -13.60
CA MET A 80 22.95 -7.06 -13.44
C MET A 80 21.68 -7.90 -13.66
N TRP A 81 21.73 -8.93 -14.50
CA TRP A 81 20.61 -9.85 -14.72
C TRP A 81 20.37 -10.70 -13.47
N TRP A 82 21.44 -11.25 -12.87
CA TRP A 82 21.35 -12.05 -11.64
C TRP A 82 20.88 -11.22 -10.45
N LEU A 83 21.36 -9.99 -10.33
CA LEU A 83 20.97 -9.07 -9.25
C LEU A 83 19.48 -8.72 -9.32
N ASN A 84 18.96 -8.36 -10.49
CA ASN A 84 17.53 -8.04 -10.65
C ASN A 84 16.62 -9.27 -10.50
N TRP A 85 17.07 -10.45 -10.94
CA TRP A 85 16.35 -11.70 -10.68
C TRP A 85 16.32 -12.03 -9.19
N GLY A 86 17.47 -11.93 -8.51
CA GLY A 86 17.58 -12.18 -7.07
C GLY A 86 16.71 -11.23 -6.25
N LEU A 87 16.80 -9.92 -6.49
CA LEU A 87 15.95 -8.92 -5.85
C LEU A 87 14.46 -9.16 -6.10
N GLY A 88 14.08 -9.51 -7.34
CA GLY A 88 12.69 -9.82 -7.69
C GLY A 88 12.14 -11.03 -6.92
N VAL A 89 12.93 -12.11 -6.84
CA VAL A 89 12.56 -13.33 -6.10
C VAL A 89 12.50 -13.06 -4.60
N VAL A 90 13.49 -12.34 -4.04
CA VAL A 90 13.48 -11.97 -2.61
C VAL A 90 12.27 -11.09 -2.29
N GLY A 91 11.93 -10.13 -3.15
CA GLY A 91 10.74 -9.30 -2.98
C GLY A 91 9.44 -10.11 -2.96
N MET A 92 9.32 -11.12 -3.82
CA MET A 92 8.16 -12.04 -3.80
C MET A 92 8.16 -12.96 -2.57
N ALA A 93 9.32 -13.46 -2.16
CA ALA A 93 9.44 -14.29 -0.96
C ALA A 93 9.05 -13.51 0.31
N LEU A 94 9.53 -12.27 0.45
CA LEU A 94 9.17 -11.38 1.57
C LEU A 94 7.68 -11.08 1.62
N SER A 95 7.05 -10.87 0.46
CA SER A 95 5.59 -10.73 0.35
C SER A 95 4.85 -11.96 0.89
N GLY A 96 5.27 -13.17 0.47
CA GLY A 96 4.70 -14.42 0.96
C GLY A 96 4.85 -14.60 2.46
N ILE A 97 6.03 -14.30 3.01
CA ILE A 97 6.29 -14.37 4.46
C ILE A 97 5.40 -13.39 5.22
N LEU A 98 5.25 -12.16 4.75
CA LEU A 98 4.42 -11.16 5.41
C LEU A 98 2.92 -11.46 5.34
N ILE A 99 2.46 -12.04 4.22
CA ILE A 99 1.08 -12.53 4.12
C ILE A 99 0.87 -13.67 5.12
N ALA A 100 1.77 -14.66 5.18
CA ALA A 100 1.67 -15.77 6.12
C ALA A 100 1.71 -15.30 7.59
N ALA A 101 2.62 -14.38 7.93
CA ALA A 101 2.70 -13.77 9.25
C ALA A 101 1.44 -12.97 9.58
N GLY A 102 0.91 -12.20 8.62
CA GLY A 102 -0.33 -11.44 8.79
C GLY A 102 -1.55 -12.34 9.00
N VAL A 103 -1.66 -13.45 8.25
CA VAL A 103 -2.69 -14.47 8.46
C VAL A 103 -2.55 -15.10 9.85
N TYR A 104 -1.33 -15.44 10.26
CA TYR A 104 -1.08 -15.99 11.59
C TYR A 104 -1.51 -15.02 12.70
N VAL A 105 -1.14 -13.73 12.61
CA VAL A 105 -1.58 -12.70 13.56
C VAL A 105 -3.10 -12.60 13.59
N VAL A 106 -3.78 -12.62 12.44
CA VAL A 106 -5.27 -12.58 12.38
C VAL A 106 -5.90 -13.79 13.06
N ILE A 107 -5.31 -14.98 12.91
CA ILE A 107 -5.80 -16.20 13.56
C ILE A 107 -5.53 -16.16 15.06
N ASP A 108 -4.33 -15.75 15.48
CA ASP A 108 -3.87 -15.75 16.88
C ASP A 108 -4.57 -14.67 17.72
N THR A 109 -4.72 -13.46 17.17
CA THR A 109 -5.51 -12.41 17.83
C THR A 109 -6.98 -12.80 18.01
N GLY A 110 -7.48 -13.76 17.23
CA GLY A 110 -8.89 -14.14 17.24
C GLY A 110 -9.76 -12.98 16.80
N ILE A 111 -10.93 -13.26 16.24
CA ILE A 111 -11.92 -12.22 15.96
C ILE A 111 -12.60 -11.83 17.28
N GLU A 112 -11.87 -11.27 18.25
CA GLU A 112 -12.48 -10.41 19.25
C GLU A 112 -12.77 -9.08 18.56
N VAL A 113 -13.92 -9.01 17.89
CA VAL A 113 -14.50 -7.79 17.31
C VAL A 113 -14.83 -6.80 18.43
N SER A 114 -13.77 -6.22 19.00
CA SER A 114 -13.81 -5.12 19.95
C SER A 114 -14.07 -3.82 19.19
N PHE A 115 -15.25 -3.71 18.59
CA PHE A 115 -15.72 -2.44 18.04
C PHE A 115 -15.80 -1.42 19.18
N PHE A 116 -15.21 -0.23 18.98
CA PHE A 116 -15.24 0.89 19.94
C PHE A 116 -14.55 0.68 21.30
N LYS A 117 -13.64 -0.29 21.43
CA LYS A 117 -12.70 -0.36 22.58
C LYS A 117 -11.27 -0.06 22.10
N PRO A 118 -10.88 1.22 22.00
CA PRO A 118 -9.46 1.54 21.87
C PRO A 118 -8.75 1.09 23.16
N HIS A 119 -7.71 0.27 23.03
CA HIS A 119 -6.80 -0.09 24.12
C HIS A 119 -5.80 1.03 24.36
#